data_AF-A0A1X6WNN6-F1
#
_entry.id   AF-A0A1X6WNN6-F1
#
_cell.length_a   1.000
_cell.length_b   1.000
_cell.length_c   1.000
_cell.angle_alpha   90.00
_cell.angle_beta   90.00
_cell.angle_gamma   90.00
#
_symmetry.space_group_name_H-M   'P 1'
#
loop_
_entity.id
_entity.type
_entity.pdbx_description
1 polymer ?
#
loop_
_entity_poly.entity_id
_entity_poly.type
_entity_poly.pdbx_seq_one_letter_code
_entity_poly.pdbx_strand_id
1 'polypeptide(L)'
;MTVVFDLDGTTIFKGKKMSKDIEQAIAKLSKQRKIIFASARPIRDMLPVLPPSFHDFTLIGGNGAFIKNKGLITATSFSEKETTIILKLIEINQLDYMVDSSWDYSFRGDSNHPLFLGVDPLKTAKNKELSSLYPIIKAVLFTTEPQIIQQLKKLQITIYLHGSEQLIDLSPKEISKWTAFKSLYFNEPFIMFGNDANDLPMFEHASKSYIIGNTIENTFKGISITEESVARTITSLCY
;
A
#
# COMPACT_ATOMS: atom_id res chain seq x y z
N MET A 1 -0.91 -3.77 23.04
CA MET A 1 0.15 -3.74 22.01
C MET A 1 -0.50 -3.73 20.63
N THR A 2 0.03 -2.96 19.70
CA THR A 2 -0.51 -2.81 18.33
C THR A 2 -0.08 -3.97 17.45
N VAL A 3 -0.93 -4.39 16.53
CA VAL A 3 -0.62 -5.39 15.49
C VAL A 3 -0.93 -4.78 14.13
N VAL A 4 0.08 -4.76 13.27
CA VAL A 4 0.00 -4.22 11.91
C VAL A 4 0.03 -5.39 10.92
N PHE A 5 -0.90 -5.37 9.99
CA PHE A 5 -1.00 -6.37 8.93
C PHE A 5 -0.82 -5.70 7.58
N ASP A 6 0.09 -6.23 6.77
CA ASP A 6 -0.02 -6.06 5.33
C ASP A 6 -1.28 -6.74 4.77
N LEU A 7 -1.72 -6.32 3.58
CA LEU A 7 -2.81 -6.93 2.86
C LEU A 7 -2.34 -8.02 1.88
N ASP A 8 -1.78 -7.62 0.74
CA ASP A 8 -1.56 -8.48 -0.43
C ASP A 8 -0.43 -9.48 -0.23
N GLY A 9 -0.79 -10.76 -0.06
CA GLY A 9 0.14 -11.83 0.25
C GLY A 9 0.34 -12.05 1.76
N THR A 10 -0.42 -11.33 2.59
CA THR A 10 -0.36 -11.45 4.06
C THR A 10 -1.71 -11.81 4.68
N THR A 11 -2.73 -10.96 4.52
CA THR A 11 -4.09 -11.22 5.04
C THR A 11 -5.13 -11.42 3.95
N ILE A 12 -4.78 -11.07 2.70
CA ILE A 12 -5.55 -11.37 1.50
C ILE A 12 -4.63 -12.02 0.48
N PHE A 13 -5.16 -12.93 -0.34
CA PHE A 13 -4.37 -13.69 -1.29
C PHE A 13 -4.99 -13.61 -2.68
N LYS A 14 -4.14 -13.43 -3.71
CA LYS A 14 -4.55 -13.34 -5.13
C LYS A 14 -5.60 -12.24 -5.38
N GLY A 15 -5.48 -11.11 -4.68
CA GLY A 15 -6.41 -9.97 -4.77
C GLY A 15 -7.85 -10.26 -4.33
N LYS A 16 -8.11 -11.42 -3.71
CA LYS A 16 -9.44 -11.80 -3.25
C LYS A 16 -9.76 -11.16 -1.90
N LYS A 17 -11.06 -11.04 -1.60
CA LYS A 17 -11.53 -10.64 -0.27
C LYS A 17 -10.96 -11.56 0.81
N MET A 18 -10.66 -10.99 1.97
CA MET A 18 -10.19 -11.69 3.17
C MET A 18 -11.03 -12.94 3.46
N SER A 19 -10.36 -14.05 3.76
CA SER A 19 -11.03 -15.30 4.11
C SER A 19 -11.71 -15.21 5.47
N LYS A 20 -12.74 -16.04 5.69
CA LYS A 20 -13.48 -16.07 6.95
C LYS A 20 -12.62 -16.44 8.15
N ASP A 21 -11.64 -17.33 7.98
CA ASP A 21 -10.77 -17.74 9.08
C ASP A 21 -9.86 -16.60 9.54
N ILE A 22 -9.30 -15.82 8.61
CA ILE A 22 -8.48 -14.64 8.92
C ILE A 22 -9.35 -13.53 9.52
N GLU A 23 -10.53 -13.27 8.94
CA GLU A 23 -11.51 -12.32 9.49
C GLU A 23 -11.85 -12.65 10.95
N GLN A 24 -12.18 -13.91 11.25
CA GLN A 24 -12.52 -14.32 12.62
C GLN A 24 -11.32 -14.19 13.57
N ALA A 25 -10.12 -14.57 13.14
CA ALA A 25 -8.91 -14.46 13.95
C ALA A 25 -8.59 -12.99 14.29
N ILE A 26 -8.64 -12.10 13.30
CA ILE A 26 -8.41 -10.65 13.51
C ILE A 26 -9.53 -10.04 14.36
N ALA A 27 -10.79 -10.39 14.13
CA ALA A 27 -11.92 -9.89 14.92
C ALA A 27 -11.86 -10.33 16.39
N LYS A 28 -11.27 -11.50 16.68
CA LYS A 28 -11.00 -11.93 18.05
C LYS A 28 -9.86 -11.14 18.66
N LEU A 29 -8.76 -10.97 17.91
CA LEU A 29 -7.58 -10.23 18.35
C LEU A 29 -7.87 -8.76 18.62
N SER A 30 -8.75 -8.14 17.82
CA SER A 30 -9.12 -6.72 17.94
C SER A 30 -9.83 -6.36 19.25
N LYS A 31 -10.37 -7.35 19.98
CA LYS A 31 -10.97 -7.13 21.30
C LYS A 31 -9.95 -6.79 22.38
N GLN A 32 -8.67 -7.12 22.16
CA GLN A 32 -7.59 -6.96 23.14
C GLN A 32 -6.44 -6.11 22.60
N ARG A 33 -6.30 -6.02 21.27
CA ARG A 33 -5.18 -5.36 20.61
C ARG A 33 -5.69 -4.36 19.58
N LYS A 34 -4.93 -3.30 19.40
CA LYS A 34 -5.16 -2.34 18.34
C LYS A 34 -4.71 -2.95 17.01
N ILE A 35 -5.60 -2.91 16.02
CA ILE A 35 -5.33 -3.44 14.68
C ILE A 35 -5.14 -2.29 13.70
N ILE A 36 -4.14 -2.44 12.84
CA ILE A 36 -3.85 -1.53 11.73
C ILE A 36 -3.64 -2.36 10.48
N PHE A 37 -4.19 -1.93 9.35
CA PHE A 37 -3.84 -2.47 8.04
C PHE A 37 -2.95 -1.50 7.30
N ALA A 38 -1.86 -1.99 6.71
CA ALA A 38 -0.96 -1.22 5.84
C ALA A 38 -0.94 -1.87 4.45
N SER A 39 -0.91 -1.11 3.37
CA SER A 39 -0.92 -1.66 2.01
C SER A 39 -0.34 -0.69 0.98
N ALA A 40 0.13 -1.23 -0.14
CA ALA A 40 0.45 -0.45 -1.33
C ALA A 40 -0.80 0.11 -2.03
N ARG A 41 -1.99 -0.47 -1.78
CA ARG A 41 -3.28 0.00 -2.29
C ARG A 41 -3.66 1.35 -1.67
N PRO A 42 -4.22 2.31 -2.43
CA PRO A 42 -4.94 3.45 -1.85
C PRO A 42 -6.08 2.98 -0.94
N ILE A 43 -6.52 3.82 0.00
CA ILE A 43 -7.58 3.47 0.97
C ILE A 43 -8.82 2.92 0.27
N ARG A 44 -9.26 3.60 -0.79
CA ARG A 44 -10.39 3.20 -1.65
C ARG A 44 -10.32 1.74 -2.08
N ASP A 45 -9.14 1.27 -2.50
CA ASP A 45 -8.94 -0.06 -3.09
C ASP A 45 -8.66 -1.13 -2.01
N MET A 46 -8.41 -0.72 -0.76
CA MET A 46 -8.37 -1.60 0.41
C MET A 46 -9.77 -2.01 0.88
N LEU A 47 -10.76 -1.12 0.81
CA LEU A 47 -12.11 -1.36 1.33
C LEU A 47 -12.80 -2.62 0.76
N PRO A 48 -12.81 -2.87 -0.57
CA PRO A 48 -13.50 -4.03 -1.12
C PRO A 48 -12.93 -5.40 -0.69
N VAL A 49 -11.64 -5.45 -0.37
CA VAL A 49 -10.97 -6.70 0.07
C VAL A 49 -11.06 -6.92 1.58
N LEU A 50 -11.40 -5.88 2.34
CA LEU A 50 -11.64 -5.94 3.78
C LEU A 50 -13.10 -6.26 4.11
N PRO A 51 -13.37 -6.96 5.23
CA PRO A 51 -14.70 -7.02 5.82
C PRO A 51 -15.20 -5.60 6.17
N PRO A 52 -16.50 -5.27 5.97
CA PRO A 52 -17.03 -3.94 6.31
C PRO A 52 -16.79 -3.54 7.78
N SER A 53 -16.83 -4.50 8.70
CA SER A 53 -16.53 -4.27 10.13
C SER A 53 -15.09 -3.82 10.40
N PHE A 54 -14.17 -3.99 9.43
CA PHE A 54 -12.77 -3.58 9.55
C PHE A 54 -12.50 -2.23 8.89
N HIS A 55 -13.48 -1.64 8.21
CA HIS A 55 -13.31 -0.35 7.54
C HIS A 55 -13.01 0.77 8.54
N ASP A 56 -13.42 0.63 9.80
CA ASP A 56 -13.19 1.62 10.87
C ASP A 56 -11.84 1.49 11.57
N PHE A 57 -11.05 0.45 11.29
CA PHE A 57 -9.68 0.36 11.78
C PHE A 57 -8.81 1.46 11.14
N THR A 58 -7.64 1.71 11.74
CA THR A 58 -6.65 2.55 11.08
C THR A 58 -6.16 1.84 9.82
N LEU A 59 -6.20 2.53 8.68
CA LEU A 59 -5.72 2.03 7.40
C LEU A 59 -4.59 2.94 6.91
N ILE A 60 -3.46 2.35 6.51
CA ILE A 60 -2.33 3.02 5.88
C ILE A 60 -2.29 2.52 4.43
N GLY A 61 -2.64 3.38 3.48
CA GLY A 61 -2.69 3.04 2.06
C GLY A 61 -1.57 3.71 1.26
N GLY A 62 -1.39 3.27 0.02
CA GLY A 62 -0.42 3.84 -0.92
C GLY A 62 1.02 3.80 -0.39
N ASN A 63 1.41 2.71 0.27
CA ASN A 63 2.69 2.61 0.97
C ASN A 63 2.94 3.75 1.98
N GLY A 64 1.88 4.28 2.62
CA GLY A 64 1.97 5.39 3.56
C GLY A 64 1.53 6.74 3.01
N ALA A 65 1.27 6.85 1.70
CA ALA A 65 0.81 8.10 1.09
C ALA A 65 -0.61 8.49 1.54
N PHE A 66 -1.40 7.51 2.01
CA PHE A 66 -2.74 7.72 2.55
C PHE A 66 -2.85 7.16 3.95
N ILE A 67 -3.59 7.85 4.82
CA ILE A 67 -3.92 7.39 6.16
C ILE A 67 -5.40 7.62 6.39
N LYS A 68 -6.15 6.56 6.74
CA LYS A 68 -7.47 6.66 7.36
C LYS A 68 -7.33 6.39 8.84
N ASN A 69 -7.67 7.36 9.68
CA ASN A 69 -7.66 7.19 11.13
C ASN A 69 -8.86 7.92 11.77
N LYS A 70 -9.61 7.23 12.64
CA LYS A 70 -10.83 7.77 13.28
C LYS A 70 -11.82 8.37 12.26
N GLY A 71 -11.97 7.71 11.11
CA GLY A 71 -12.85 8.14 10.03
C GLY A 71 -12.31 9.24 9.11
N LEU A 72 -11.22 9.93 9.49
CA LEU A 72 -10.60 10.96 8.65
C LEU A 72 -9.58 10.34 7.71
N ILE A 73 -9.62 10.72 6.43
CA ILE A 73 -8.61 10.38 5.44
C ILE A 73 -7.70 11.59 5.20
N THR A 74 -6.40 11.39 5.35
CA THR A 74 -5.35 12.34 4.98
C THR A 74 -4.45 11.72 3.93
N ALA A 75 -3.90 12.53 3.04
CA ALA A 75 -2.97 12.08 2.02
C ALA A 75 -1.81 13.06 1.88
N THR A 76 -0.61 12.56 1.59
CA THR A 76 0.55 13.37 1.28
C THR A 76 0.68 13.47 -0.22
N SER A 77 0.68 14.69 -0.76
CA SER A 77 0.82 14.92 -2.20
C SER A 77 2.26 15.16 -2.62
N PHE A 78 2.53 15.00 -3.91
CA PHE A 78 3.70 15.59 -4.53
C PHE A 78 3.63 17.12 -4.44
N SER A 79 4.79 17.79 -4.48
CA SER A 79 4.84 19.24 -4.67
C SER A 79 4.34 19.62 -6.08
N GLU A 80 4.02 20.91 -6.28
CA GLU A 80 3.62 21.41 -7.61
C GLU A 80 4.72 21.20 -8.66
N LYS A 81 5.99 21.39 -8.27
CA LYS A 81 7.15 21.16 -9.15
C LYS A 81 7.25 19.69 -9.57
N GLU A 82 7.13 18.77 -8.62
CA GLU A 82 7.17 17.33 -8.90
C GLU A 82 5.98 16.91 -9.75
N THR A 83 4.78 17.36 -9.42
CA THR A 83 3.57 17.13 -10.20
C THR A 83 3.75 17.58 -11.65
N THR A 84 4.21 18.82 -11.86
CA THR A 84 4.44 19.37 -13.20
C THR A 84 5.42 18.52 -14.01
N ILE A 85 6.50 18.05 -13.38
CA ILE A 85 7.52 17.24 -14.06
C ILE A 85 6.97 15.84 -14.37
N ILE A 86 6.27 15.19 -13.43
CA ILE A 86 5.67 13.87 -13.63
C ILE A 86 4.65 13.91 -14.77
N LEU A 87 3.74 14.90 -14.77
CA LEU A 87 2.73 15.06 -15.82
C LEU A 87 3.39 15.32 -17.19
N LYS A 88 4.42 16.16 -17.23
CA LYS A 88 5.17 16.44 -18.46
C LYS A 88 5.89 15.19 -18.99
N LEU A 89 6.44 14.34 -18.12
CA LEU A 89 7.04 13.07 -18.51
C LEU A 89 6.01 12.12 -19.12
N ILE A 90 4.82 12.04 -18.52
CA ILE A 90 3.70 11.24 -19.04
C ILE A 90 3.29 11.72 -20.44
N GLU A 91 3.16 13.03 -20.63
CA GLU A 91 2.70 13.63 -21.88
C GLU A 91 3.74 13.48 -23.00
N ILE A 92 5.00 13.90 -22.78
CA ILE A 92 6.04 13.90 -23.82
C ILE A 92 6.34 12.50 -24.31
N ASN A 93 6.34 11.52 -23.40
CA ASN A 93 6.66 10.13 -23.74
C ASN A 93 5.41 9.29 -24.04
N GLN A 94 4.21 9.89 -24.03
CA GLN A 94 2.93 9.20 -24.27
C GLN A 94 2.75 7.94 -23.41
N LEU A 95 3.14 7.99 -22.14
CA LEU A 95 3.15 6.83 -21.25
C LEU A 95 1.75 6.37 -20.85
N ASP A 96 1.53 5.07 -20.78
CA ASP A 96 0.44 4.53 -19.96
C ASP A 96 0.74 4.78 -18.47
N TYR A 97 -0.31 5.02 -17.69
CA TYR A 97 -0.20 5.40 -16.29
C TYR A 97 -1.44 5.02 -15.47
N MET A 98 -1.22 4.93 -14.16
CA MET A 98 -2.24 5.07 -13.13
C MET A 98 -1.81 6.18 -12.18
N VAL A 99 -2.63 7.20 -11.99
CA VAL A 99 -2.33 8.33 -11.10
C VAL A 99 -3.47 8.49 -10.12
N ASP A 100 -3.16 8.45 -8.83
CA ASP A 100 -4.13 8.65 -7.75
C ASP A 100 -4.09 10.08 -7.23
N SER A 101 -5.28 10.63 -7.02
CA SER A 101 -5.51 11.79 -6.16
C SER A 101 -5.93 11.35 -4.75
N SER A 102 -6.43 12.27 -3.94
CA SER A 102 -6.91 11.98 -2.58
C SER A 102 -8.01 10.92 -2.54
N TRP A 103 -8.80 10.80 -3.63
CA TRP A 103 -9.84 9.79 -3.75
C TRP A 103 -10.11 9.37 -5.20
N ASP A 104 -10.17 10.34 -6.12
CA ASP A 104 -10.29 10.08 -7.55
C ASP A 104 -8.96 9.61 -8.15
N TYR A 105 -9.01 9.12 -9.39
CA TYR A 105 -7.84 8.66 -10.10
C TYR A 105 -7.90 9.05 -11.58
N SER A 106 -6.79 8.88 -12.28
CA SER A 106 -6.72 8.95 -13.73
C SER A 106 -5.94 7.73 -14.23
N PHE A 107 -6.49 7.05 -15.23
CA PHE A 107 -5.87 5.88 -15.82
C PHE A 107 -5.85 5.97 -17.35
N ARG A 108 -4.69 5.67 -17.93
CA ARG A 108 -4.50 5.42 -19.36
C ARG A 108 -3.70 4.13 -19.54
N GLY A 109 -4.24 3.18 -20.28
CA GLY A 109 -3.58 1.91 -20.59
C GLY A 109 -4.58 0.80 -20.90
N ASP A 110 -4.11 -0.44 -20.92
CA ASP A 110 -4.96 -1.61 -21.16
C ASP A 110 -5.96 -1.82 -20.00
N SER A 111 -7.25 -1.78 -20.32
CA SER A 111 -8.33 -2.05 -19.35
C SER A 111 -8.37 -3.50 -18.85
N ASN A 112 -7.62 -4.41 -19.47
CA ASN A 112 -7.44 -5.78 -18.98
C ASN A 112 -6.21 -5.93 -18.08
N HIS A 113 -5.41 -4.87 -17.90
CA HIS A 113 -4.25 -4.92 -17.05
C HIS A 113 -4.65 -5.21 -15.59
N PRO A 114 -3.99 -6.16 -14.89
CA PRO A 114 -4.37 -6.53 -13.51
C PRO A 114 -4.44 -5.35 -12.54
N LEU A 115 -3.55 -4.37 -12.71
CA LEU A 115 -3.56 -3.14 -11.92
C LEU A 115 -4.89 -2.38 -12.09
N PHE A 116 -5.35 -2.18 -13.33
CA PHE A 116 -6.60 -1.46 -13.59
C PHE A 116 -7.83 -2.22 -13.05
N LEU A 117 -7.85 -3.55 -13.17
CA LEU A 117 -8.93 -4.39 -12.63
C LEU A 117 -9.04 -4.30 -11.11
N GLY A 118 -7.97 -3.91 -10.42
CA GLY A 118 -7.94 -3.70 -8.97
C GLY A 118 -8.37 -2.31 -8.50
N VAL A 119 -8.54 -1.35 -9.42
CA VAL A 119 -8.83 0.05 -9.10
C VAL A 119 -10.33 0.29 -8.97
N ASP A 120 -10.71 1.00 -7.89
CA ASP A 120 -12.07 1.38 -7.53
C ASP A 120 -13.14 0.30 -7.77
N PRO A 121 -13.00 -0.92 -7.20
CA PRO A 121 -13.96 -2.00 -7.43
C PRO A 121 -15.37 -1.66 -6.95
N LEU A 122 -15.47 -0.76 -5.96
CA LEU A 122 -16.74 -0.30 -5.39
C LEU A 122 -17.38 0.85 -6.19
N LYS A 123 -16.70 1.37 -7.23
CA LYS A 123 -17.18 2.48 -8.07
C LYS A 123 -17.56 3.72 -7.25
N THR A 124 -16.72 4.05 -6.29
CA THR A 124 -16.87 5.16 -5.35
C THR A 124 -16.05 6.39 -5.73
N ALA A 125 -15.19 6.26 -6.74
CA ALA A 125 -14.36 7.32 -7.29
C ALA A 125 -14.67 7.52 -8.78
N LYS A 126 -14.01 8.50 -9.39
CA LYS A 126 -14.10 8.78 -10.83
C LYS A 126 -12.74 8.66 -11.48
N ASN A 127 -12.70 8.00 -12.64
CA ASN A 127 -11.60 8.13 -13.58
C ASN A 127 -11.72 9.52 -14.25
N LYS A 128 -10.84 10.44 -13.89
CA LYS A 128 -10.81 11.83 -14.36
C LYS A 128 -9.76 12.00 -15.44
N GLU A 129 -9.92 13.04 -16.25
CA GLU A 129 -8.85 13.55 -17.09
C GLU A 129 -7.64 13.94 -16.24
N LEU A 130 -6.44 13.50 -16.65
CA LEU A 130 -5.21 13.70 -15.87
C LEU A 130 -4.94 15.18 -15.56
N SER A 131 -5.23 16.07 -16.50
CA SER A 131 -5.06 17.52 -16.34
C SER A 131 -5.99 18.15 -15.29
N SER A 132 -7.08 17.48 -14.95
CA SER A 132 -8.05 17.90 -13.93
C SER A 132 -7.84 17.22 -12.57
N LEU A 133 -6.91 16.26 -12.51
CA LEU A 133 -6.64 15.49 -11.30
C LEU A 133 -5.68 16.27 -10.41
N TYR A 134 -6.16 16.70 -9.23
CA TYR A 134 -5.36 17.41 -8.24
C TYR A 134 -5.95 17.23 -6.84
N PRO A 135 -5.11 17.11 -5.78
CA PRO A 135 -3.65 16.97 -5.84
C PRO A 135 -3.23 15.58 -6.36
N ILE A 136 -1.99 15.42 -6.80
CA ILE A 136 -1.44 14.10 -7.14
C ILE A 136 -0.79 13.50 -5.90
N ILE A 137 -1.23 12.29 -5.52
CA ILE A 137 -0.77 11.59 -4.32
C ILE A 137 0.21 10.46 -4.67
N LYS A 138 -0.07 9.74 -5.76
CA LYS A 138 0.72 8.59 -6.19
C LYS A 138 0.65 8.46 -7.71
N ALA A 139 1.70 7.94 -8.33
CA ALA A 139 1.70 7.63 -9.74
C ALA A 139 2.40 6.29 -10.01
N VAL A 140 1.85 5.51 -10.92
CA VAL A 140 2.48 4.32 -11.51
C VAL A 140 2.63 4.59 -12.99
N LEU A 141 3.86 4.53 -13.48
CA LEU A 141 4.18 4.70 -14.90
C LEU A 141 4.48 3.35 -15.53
N PHE A 142 3.91 3.08 -16.69
CA PHE A 142 4.03 1.80 -17.39
C PHE A 142 5.24 1.85 -18.31
N THR A 143 6.42 1.97 -17.72
CA THR A 143 7.70 2.02 -18.42
C THR A 143 8.82 1.68 -17.45
N THR A 144 9.94 1.20 -17.98
CA THR A 144 11.22 1.10 -17.25
C THR A 144 12.35 1.75 -18.04
N GLU A 145 12.04 2.72 -18.91
CA GLU A 145 13.04 3.36 -19.74
C GLU A 145 14.10 4.10 -18.89
N PRO A 146 15.40 3.82 -19.12
CA PRO A 146 16.48 4.42 -18.31
C PRO A 146 16.49 5.95 -18.32
N GLN A 147 16.11 6.57 -19.44
CA GLN A 147 16.09 8.03 -19.58
C GLN A 147 15.02 8.67 -18.68
N ILE A 148 13.82 8.07 -18.61
CA ILE A 148 12.73 8.51 -17.74
C ILE A 148 13.13 8.33 -16.28
N ILE A 149 13.69 7.17 -15.92
CA ILE A 149 14.19 6.90 -14.57
C ILE A 149 15.26 7.93 -14.17
N GLN A 150 16.18 8.28 -15.08
CA GLN A 150 17.22 9.27 -14.80
C GLN A 150 16.64 10.67 -14.57
N GLN A 151 15.56 11.04 -15.27
CA GLN A 151 14.87 12.32 -15.03
C GLN A 151 14.12 12.32 -13.70
N LEU A 152 13.42 11.23 -13.37
CA LEU A 152 12.73 11.06 -12.10
C LEU A 152 13.70 11.09 -10.91
N LYS A 153 14.88 10.49 -11.02
CA LYS A 153 15.94 10.53 -9.99
C LYS A 153 16.45 11.92 -9.65
N LYS A 154 16.15 12.95 -10.47
CA LYS A 154 16.47 14.36 -10.17
C LYS A 154 15.44 15.00 -9.23
N LEU A 155 14.29 14.37 -9.05
CA LEU A 155 13.25 14.80 -8.11
C LEU A 155 13.54 14.26 -6.71
N GLN A 156 12.98 14.93 -5.69
CA GLN A 156 13.06 14.43 -4.32
C GLN A 156 11.84 13.56 -4.01
N ILE A 157 11.68 12.46 -4.74
CA ILE A 157 10.54 11.54 -4.58
C ILE A 157 11.04 10.11 -4.31
N THR A 158 10.14 9.26 -3.81
CA THR A 158 10.39 7.84 -3.68
C THR A 158 10.07 7.16 -5.01
N ILE A 159 10.99 6.33 -5.50
CA ILE A 159 10.87 5.58 -6.76
C ILE A 159 11.06 4.10 -6.46
N TYR A 160 10.09 3.28 -6.81
CA TYR A 160 10.18 1.83 -6.71
C TYR A 160 10.04 1.19 -8.10
N LEU A 161 10.98 0.32 -8.46
CA LEU A 161 11.03 -0.28 -9.80
C LEU A 161 10.50 -1.71 -9.75
N HIS A 162 9.44 -1.99 -10.50
CA HIS A 162 8.91 -3.34 -10.70
C HIS A 162 9.38 -3.87 -12.06
N GLY A 163 10.66 -4.27 -12.12
CA GLY A 163 11.32 -4.61 -13.38
C GLY A 163 10.65 -5.75 -14.17
N SER A 164 10.08 -6.74 -13.50
CA SER A 164 9.33 -7.84 -14.14
C SER A 164 7.98 -7.40 -14.74
N GLU A 165 7.37 -6.36 -14.16
CA GLU A 165 6.06 -5.83 -14.58
C GLU A 165 6.20 -4.62 -15.51
N GLN A 166 7.43 -4.15 -15.74
CA GLN A 166 7.75 -2.94 -16.49
C GLN A 166 7.05 -1.68 -15.93
N LEU A 167 6.94 -1.59 -14.59
CA LEU A 167 6.31 -0.47 -13.91
C LEU A 167 7.32 0.31 -13.04
N ILE A 168 7.07 1.61 -12.92
CA ILE A 168 7.70 2.49 -11.93
C ILE A 168 6.61 3.03 -11.00
N ASP A 169 6.69 2.71 -9.71
CA ASP A 169 5.85 3.30 -8.66
C ASP A 169 6.54 4.56 -8.11
N LEU A 170 5.78 5.65 -8.06
CA LEU A 170 6.20 6.96 -7.59
C LEU A 170 5.34 7.35 -6.39
N SER A 171 6.00 7.76 -5.32
CA SER A 171 5.37 8.34 -4.13
C SER A 171 6.14 9.58 -3.68
N PRO A 172 5.52 10.50 -2.93
CA PRO A 172 6.23 11.65 -2.37
C PRO A 172 7.42 11.24 -1.51
N LYS A 173 8.34 12.18 -1.29
CA LYS A 173 9.55 11.95 -0.48
C LYS A 173 9.22 11.34 0.88
N GLU A 174 10.06 10.40 1.32
CA GLU A 174 10.04 9.87 2.70
C GLU A 174 8.70 9.19 3.09
N ILE A 175 7.90 8.80 2.10
CA ILE A 175 6.69 8.00 2.30
C ILE A 175 7.03 6.51 2.31
N SER A 176 6.65 5.85 3.40
CA SER A 176 6.66 4.39 3.58
C SER A 176 5.58 3.99 4.59
N LYS A 177 5.23 2.70 4.64
CA LYS A 177 4.35 2.15 5.69
C LYS A 177 4.87 2.50 7.09
N TRP A 178 6.19 2.47 7.28
CA TRP A 178 6.87 2.84 8.53
C TRP A 178 6.73 4.31 8.88
N THR A 179 7.04 5.23 7.97
CA THR A 179 6.95 6.66 8.28
C THR A 179 5.51 7.08 8.57
N ALA A 180 4.54 6.49 7.88
CA ALA A 180 3.11 6.67 8.19
C ALA A 180 2.74 6.13 9.58
N PHE A 181 3.13 4.90 9.93
CA PHE A 181 2.91 4.34 11.27
C PHE A 181 3.53 5.21 12.37
N LYS A 182 4.80 5.58 12.19
CA LYS A 182 5.56 6.40 13.14
C LYS A 182 4.91 7.78 13.37
N SER A 183 4.32 8.37 12.33
CA SER A 183 3.60 9.64 12.43
C SER A 183 2.37 9.58 13.33
N LEU A 184 1.73 8.40 13.42
CA LEU A 184 0.53 8.19 14.24
C LEU A 184 0.87 7.69 15.64
N TYR A 185 1.90 6.84 15.76
CA TYR A 185 2.18 6.01 16.92
C TYR A 185 3.66 6.05 17.28
N PHE A 186 4.17 7.25 17.55
CA PHE A 186 5.58 7.47 17.85
C PHE A 186 6.06 6.62 19.02
N ASN A 187 7.10 5.79 18.78
CA ASN A 187 7.69 4.87 19.75
C ASN A 187 6.74 3.82 20.36
N GLU A 188 5.58 3.56 19.76
CA GLU A 188 4.72 2.46 20.22
C GLU A 188 5.27 1.11 19.74
N PRO A 189 5.44 0.10 20.64
CA PRO A 189 5.81 -1.24 20.21
C PRO A 189 4.66 -1.91 19.44
N PHE A 190 5.01 -2.63 18.39
CA PHE A 190 4.04 -3.31 17.52
C PHE A 190 4.56 -4.65 17.03
N ILE A 191 3.62 -5.52 16.67
CA ILE A 191 3.88 -6.75 15.91
C ILE A 191 3.57 -6.46 14.44
N MET A 192 4.43 -6.92 13.53
CA MET A 192 4.24 -6.79 12.09
C MET A 192 4.00 -8.15 11.45
N PHE A 193 3.01 -8.22 10.57
CA PHE A 193 2.81 -9.30 9.61
C PHE A 193 2.97 -8.71 8.20
N GLY A 194 3.83 -9.29 7.37
CA GLY A 194 4.07 -8.84 6.01
C GLY A 194 4.77 -9.89 5.15
N ASN A 195 4.94 -9.61 3.87
CA ASN A 195 5.52 -10.57 2.92
C ASN A 195 6.41 -9.93 1.85
N ASP A 196 6.44 -8.60 1.74
CA ASP A 196 7.10 -7.93 0.61
C ASP A 196 8.17 -6.94 1.07
N ALA A 197 9.01 -6.50 0.14
CA ALA A 197 10.12 -5.58 0.39
C ALA A 197 9.66 -4.21 0.90
N ASN A 198 8.45 -3.77 0.57
CA ASN A 198 7.86 -2.54 1.12
C ASN A 198 7.53 -2.63 2.63
N ASP A 199 7.56 -3.83 3.21
CA ASP A 199 7.38 -4.09 4.65
C ASP A 199 8.71 -4.09 5.42
N LEU A 200 9.86 -4.15 4.75
CA LEU A 200 11.18 -4.20 5.41
C LEU A 200 11.38 -3.10 6.45
N PRO A 201 11.07 -1.81 6.17
CA PRO A 201 11.20 -0.76 7.18
C PRO A 201 10.30 -0.98 8.41
N MET A 202 9.14 -1.62 8.24
CA MET A 202 8.26 -1.97 9.36
C MET A 202 8.87 -3.10 10.20
N PHE A 203 9.42 -4.12 9.55
CA PHE A 203 10.05 -5.24 10.25
C PHE A 203 11.25 -4.84 11.11
N GLU A 204 12.06 -3.89 10.63
CA GLU A 204 13.23 -3.36 11.36
C GLU A 204 12.86 -2.70 12.69
N HIS A 205 11.64 -2.18 12.82
CA HIS A 205 11.17 -1.47 14.00
C HIS A 205 10.16 -2.25 14.84
N ALA A 206 9.64 -3.36 14.32
CA ALA A 206 8.67 -4.19 15.01
C ALA A 206 9.32 -4.95 16.18
N SER A 207 8.58 -5.11 17.29
CA SER A 207 9.02 -5.94 18.41
C SER A 207 8.97 -7.43 18.06
N LYS A 208 8.14 -7.81 17.09
CA LYS A 208 8.03 -9.16 16.55
C LYS A 208 7.53 -9.09 15.11
N SER A 209 8.21 -9.84 14.23
CA SER A 209 7.94 -9.84 12.79
C SER A 209 7.55 -11.24 12.34
N TYR A 210 6.40 -11.37 11.70
CA TYR A 210 5.93 -12.57 11.04
C TYR A 210 6.02 -12.36 9.52
N ILE A 211 6.77 -13.22 8.86
CA ILE A 211 7.00 -13.16 7.41
C ILE A 211 6.16 -14.25 6.77
N ILE A 212 5.28 -13.87 5.85
CA ILE A 212 4.41 -14.82 5.15
C ILE A 212 5.07 -15.24 3.85
N GLY A 213 5.24 -16.55 3.67
CA GLY A 213 5.91 -17.11 2.49
C GLY A 213 7.41 -16.80 2.45
N ASN A 214 8.01 -16.92 1.27
CA ASN A 214 9.48 -17.00 1.13
C ASN A 214 10.09 -15.76 0.45
N THR A 215 9.29 -14.77 0.08
CA THR A 215 9.69 -13.67 -0.83
C THR A 215 10.85 -12.84 -0.28
N ILE A 216 10.91 -12.65 1.04
CA ILE A 216 11.88 -11.78 1.70
C ILE A 216 12.69 -12.48 2.81
N GLU A 217 12.56 -13.80 2.96
CA GLU A 217 13.23 -14.55 4.03
C GLU A 217 14.76 -14.41 3.98
N ASN A 218 15.32 -14.25 2.78
CA ASN A 218 16.76 -14.04 2.59
C ASN A 218 17.21 -12.60 2.94
N THR A 219 16.28 -11.66 3.11
CA THR A 219 16.56 -10.25 3.32
C THR A 219 16.34 -9.82 4.77
N PHE A 220 15.41 -10.46 5.49
CA PHE A 220 15.13 -10.14 6.90
C PHE A 220 14.91 -11.40 7.74
N LYS A 221 15.47 -11.43 8.95
CA LYS A 221 15.26 -12.53 9.90
C LYS A 221 14.03 -12.28 10.77
N GLY A 222 12.92 -12.92 10.45
CA GLY A 222 11.68 -12.93 11.22
C GLY A 222 11.17 -14.34 11.49
N ILE A 223 9.95 -14.45 12.00
CA ILE A 223 9.25 -15.73 12.16
C ILE A 223 8.52 -16.04 10.85
N SER A 224 9.09 -16.94 10.06
CA SER A 224 8.47 -17.43 8.83
C SER A 224 7.21 -18.25 9.12
N ILE A 225 6.14 -17.95 8.40
CA ILE A 225 4.87 -18.67 8.46
C ILE A 225 4.32 -18.86 7.04
N THR A 226 3.55 -19.93 6.81
CA THR A 226 2.89 -20.17 5.53
C THR A 226 1.55 -19.45 5.43
N GLU A 227 1.02 -19.25 4.22
CA GLU A 227 -0.31 -18.68 3.99
C GLU A 227 -1.39 -19.42 4.79
N GLU A 228 -1.34 -20.76 4.84
CA GLU A 228 -2.33 -21.58 5.55
C GLU A 228 -2.27 -21.41 7.07
N SER A 229 -1.13 -20.95 7.60
CA SER A 229 -0.90 -20.82 9.04
C SER A 229 -1.20 -19.42 9.58
N VAL A 230 -1.50 -18.43 8.71
CA VAL A 230 -1.75 -17.04 9.11
C VAL A 230 -2.85 -16.93 10.15
N ALA A 231 -4.04 -17.49 9.89
CA ALA A 231 -5.18 -17.41 10.80
C ALA A 231 -4.88 -18.05 12.18
N ARG A 232 -4.19 -19.20 12.18
CA ARG A 232 -3.77 -19.89 13.42
C ARG A 232 -2.76 -19.04 14.20
N THR A 233 -1.82 -18.41 13.51
CA THR A 233 -0.79 -17.55 14.11
C THR A 233 -1.40 -16.29 14.71
N ILE A 234 -2.36 -15.66 14.03
CA ILE A 234 -3.11 -14.52 14.59
C ILE A 234 -3.88 -14.95 15.84
N THR A 235 -4.50 -16.13 15.81
CA THR A 235 -5.26 -16.65 16.95
C THR A 235 -4.38 -16.94 18.17
N SER A 236 -3.14 -17.41 17.97
CA SER A 236 -2.21 -17.66 19.09
C SER A 236 -1.78 -16.38 19.81
N LEU A 237 -1.91 -15.20 19.19
CA LEU A 237 -1.68 -13.90 19.83
C LEU A 237 -2.84 -13.44 20.72
N CYS A 238 -3.96 -14.16 20.78
CA CYS A 238 -5.08 -13.84 21.67
C CYS A 238 -4.87 -14.36 23.12
N TYR A 239 -3.81 -15.13 23.33
CA TYR A 239 -3.44 -15.79 24.57
C TYR A 239 -2.01 -15.39 24.95
#